data_AF-A0A2D5ZEU0-F1
#
_entry.id   AF-A0A2D5ZEU0-F1
#
_cell.length_a   1.000
_cell.length_b   1.000
_cell.length_c   1.000
_cell.angle_alpha   90.00
_cell.angle_beta   90.00
_cell.angle_gamma   90.00
#
_symmetry.space_group_name_H-M   'P 1'
#
loop_
_entity.id
_entity.type
_entity.pdbx_description
1 polymer ?
#
loop_
_entity_poly.entity_id
_entity_poly.type
_entity_poly.pdbx_seq_one_letter_code
_entity_poly.pdbx_strand_id
1 'polypeptide(L)'
;RRAVTRKQEEAMYGGYVAGNSQGRSDRVVHFANAVARGLRDEFPDASVLNFAYWGYMEAPVKYTPEPNVICWYTLWTTTGVRAAFPYSAPGNERAQKVFLDNAKVYEDMMLYAYYGHFSVQTYYPIAEQIAVDLPWFNRNGAGGFYSETHAHWITQGLNFYTMYRMSWDVNTDTQAMFDGYYRDLFGPAAATMRRFDGVFRDAFVSHPKAREKLYVPDTEAYTEPVLRRARMLFNDAKRQAAGHDVVLERLAYFERGLEVTEIWCRAWQDLRGARQSGSLVLARRAKVGFRQVDPLVKAEGFAYGRWERQIGKGLRRADQLIDELDG
;
A
#
# COMPACT_ATOMS: atom_id res chain seq x y z
N ARG A 1 27.70 -12.13 -15.18
CA ARG A 1 26.44 -11.38 -15.41
C ARG A 1 26.77 -9.89 -15.32
N ARG A 2 26.61 -9.09 -16.38
CA ARG A 2 26.88 -7.64 -16.32
C ARG A 2 25.82 -6.98 -15.43
N ALA A 3 26.25 -6.16 -14.48
CA ALA A 3 25.35 -5.38 -13.65
C ALA A 3 24.54 -4.42 -14.54
N VAL A 4 23.25 -4.34 -14.28
CA VAL A 4 22.33 -3.45 -14.96
C VAL A 4 22.73 -2.01 -14.62
N THR A 5 22.81 -1.14 -15.61
CA THR A 5 23.15 0.28 -15.39
C THR A 5 21.97 1.01 -14.74
N ARG A 6 22.24 2.08 -13.97
CA ARG A 6 21.19 2.92 -13.37
C ARG A 6 20.17 3.45 -14.40
N LYS A 7 20.58 3.70 -15.64
CA LYS A 7 19.67 4.10 -16.75
C LYS A 7 18.78 2.93 -17.21
N GLN A 8 19.29 1.70 -17.17
CA GLN A 8 18.51 0.49 -17.43
C GLN A 8 17.60 0.15 -16.25
N GLU A 9 18.02 0.40 -15.00
CA GLU A 9 17.12 0.36 -13.84
C GLU A 9 16.05 1.44 -13.94
N GLU A 10 16.39 2.68 -14.29
CA GLU A 10 15.42 3.76 -14.52
C GLU A 10 14.53 3.49 -15.74
N ALA A 11 14.95 2.71 -16.74
CA ALA A 11 14.07 2.24 -17.81
C ALA A 11 13.22 1.02 -17.39
N MET A 12 13.72 0.19 -16.45
CA MET A 12 12.99 -0.95 -15.89
C MET A 12 11.99 -0.54 -14.80
N TYR A 13 12.25 0.53 -14.05
CA TYR A 13 11.44 1.05 -12.94
C TYR A 13 10.80 2.42 -13.24
N GLY A 14 11.25 3.14 -14.28
CA GLY A 14 10.65 4.38 -14.75
C GLY A 14 9.62 4.10 -15.83
N GLY A 15 8.38 3.91 -15.38
CA GLY A 15 7.16 4.18 -16.13
C GLY A 15 7.19 3.82 -17.62
N TYR A 16 7.11 2.53 -17.95
CA TYR A 16 6.44 2.18 -19.19
C TYR A 16 4.98 2.63 -19.04
N VAL A 17 4.64 3.75 -19.66
CA VAL A 17 3.26 4.12 -19.92
C VAL A 17 2.67 2.95 -20.72
N ALA A 18 1.69 2.22 -20.16
CA ALA A 18 0.85 1.28 -20.95
C ALA A 18 0.53 1.87 -22.36
N GLY A 19 0.61 1.04 -23.40
CA GLY A 19 0.47 1.48 -24.79
C GLY A 19 1.49 0.86 -25.75
N ASN A 20 2.40 0.02 -25.27
CA ASN A 20 3.34 -0.74 -26.12
C ASN A 20 3.93 -1.96 -25.38
N SER A 21 3.07 -2.71 -24.68
CA SER A 21 3.46 -3.91 -23.94
C SER A 21 2.91 -5.19 -24.55
N GLN A 22 1.90 -5.11 -25.45
CA GLN A 22 1.28 -6.26 -26.12
C GLN A 22 2.29 -7.25 -26.72
N GLY A 23 3.29 -6.79 -27.48
CA GLY A 23 4.30 -7.68 -28.05
C GLY A 23 5.22 -8.36 -27.02
N ARG A 24 5.27 -7.85 -25.78
CA ARG A 24 5.91 -8.53 -24.64
C ARG A 24 4.91 -9.49 -23.99
N SER A 25 3.67 -9.06 -23.77
CA SER A 25 2.58 -9.92 -23.29
C SER A 25 2.42 -11.18 -24.14
N ASP A 26 2.40 -11.03 -25.47
CA ASP A 26 2.34 -12.13 -26.43
C ASP A 26 3.46 -13.15 -26.21
N ARG A 27 4.69 -12.69 -25.95
CA ARG A 27 5.83 -13.58 -25.72
C ARG A 27 5.70 -14.35 -24.41
N VAL A 28 5.22 -13.68 -23.36
CA VAL A 28 5.02 -14.33 -22.05
C VAL A 28 3.87 -15.34 -22.13
N VAL A 29 2.75 -14.98 -22.75
CA VAL A 29 1.62 -15.91 -22.95
C VAL A 29 1.99 -17.08 -23.86
N HIS A 30 2.76 -16.86 -24.92
CA HIS A 30 3.26 -17.95 -25.76
C HIS A 30 4.05 -18.98 -24.95
N PHE A 31 4.93 -18.51 -24.05
CA PHE A 31 5.69 -19.37 -23.15
C PHE A 31 4.78 -20.07 -22.14
N ALA A 32 3.85 -19.34 -21.49
CA ALA A 32 2.90 -19.91 -20.54
C ALA A 32 2.05 -21.02 -21.18
N ASN A 33 1.57 -20.82 -22.40
CA ASN A 33 0.81 -21.82 -23.14
C ASN A 33 1.63 -23.07 -23.45
N ALA A 34 2.93 -22.93 -23.78
CA ALA A 34 3.79 -24.07 -24.02
C ALA A 34 3.98 -24.92 -22.75
N VAL A 35 4.16 -24.27 -21.59
CA VAL A 35 4.21 -24.95 -20.28
C VAL A 35 2.86 -25.61 -19.97
N ALA A 36 1.76 -24.88 -20.14
CA ALA A 36 0.42 -25.35 -19.83
C ALA A 36 0.01 -26.59 -20.63
N ARG A 37 0.38 -26.65 -21.91
CA ARG A 37 0.20 -27.85 -22.74
C ARG A 37 1.11 -29.00 -22.31
N GLY A 38 2.36 -28.72 -21.97
CA GLY A 38 3.33 -29.74 -21.55
C GLY A 38 2.98 -30.40 -20.23
N LEU A 39 2.32 -29.69 -19.31
CA LEU A 39 1.88 -30.23 -18.02
C LEU A 39 0.57 -31.02 -18.08
N ARG A 40 -0.24 -30.85 -19.14
CA ARG A 40 -1.65 -31.30 -19.15
C ARG A 40 -1.82 -32.81 -18.96
N ASP A 41 -0.92 -33.62 -19.50
CA ASP A 41 -1.05 -35.08 -19.46
C ASP A 41 -0.58 -35.66 -18.10
N GLU A 42 0.47 -35.09 -17.50
CA GLU A 42 1.06 -35.57 -16.24
C GLU A 42 0.41 -34.91 -15.01
N PHE A 43 0.03 -33.64 -15.12
CA PHE A 43 -0.56 -32.83 -14.06
C PHE A 43 -1.85 -32.14 -14.56
N PRO A 44 -2.93 -32.90 -14.81
CA PRO A 44 -4.16 -32.37 -15.39
C PRO A 44 -4.84 -31.29 -14.53
N ASP A 45 -4.61 -31.32 -13.21
CA ASP A 45 -5.18 -30.37 -12.25
C ASP A 45 -4.28 -29.14 -12.03
N ALA A 46 -3.11 -29.06 -12.68
CA ALA A 46 -2.19 -27.95 -12.51
C ALA A 46 -2.50 -26.79 -13.47
N SER A 47 -2.53 -25.58 -12.90
CA SER A 47 -2.61 -24.33 -13.64
C SER A 47 -1.25 -23.62 -13.72
N VAL A 48 -1.01 -22.92 -14.81
CA VAL A 48 0.15 -22.03 -14.99
C VAL A 48 -0.26 -20.61 -14.62
N LEU A 49 0.35 -20.06 -13.57
CA LEU A 49 0.17 -18.66 -13.20
C LEU A 49 0.98 -17.77 -14.14
N ASN A 50 0.29 -16.92 -14.89
CA ASN A 50 0.91 -15.93 -15.77
C ASN A 50 0.63 -14.52 -15.25
N PHE A 51 1.68 -13.77 -14.89
CA PHE A 51 1.50 -12.40 -14.43
C PHE A 51 1.07 -11.46 -15.58
N ALA A 52 0.12 -10.57 -15.31
CA ALA A 52 0.01 -9.32 -16.06
C ALA A 52 0.72 -8.23 -15.25
N TYR A 53 1.99 -8.00 -15.58
CA TYR A 53 2.88 -7.18 -14.76
C TYR A 53 3.66 -6.18 -15.60
N TRP A 54 3.75 -4.96 -15.09
CA TRP A 54 4.64 -3.89 -15.49
C TRP A 54 4.76 -3.70 -17.00
N GLY A 55 5.82 -4.26 -17.60
CA GLY A 55 6.18 -4.11 -19.00
C GLY A 55 5.41 -5.03 -19.95
N TYR A 56 4.50 -5.85 -19.46
CA TYR A 56 3.71 -6.81 -20.26
C TYR A 56 2.29 -6.98 -19.68
N MET A 57 1.71 -5.88 -19.19
CA MET A 57 0.41 -5.93 -18.53
C MET A 57 -0.78 -5.90 -19.50
N GLU A 58 -0.63 -5.32 -20.69
CA GLU A 58 -1.72 -5.33 -21.67
C GLU A 58 -2.05 -6.76 -22.10
N ALA A 59 -3.33 -7.00 -22.37
CA ALA A 59 -3.78 -8.29 -22.88
C ALA A 59 -2.98 -8.69 -24.14
N PRO A 60 -2.61 -9.97 -24.29
CA PRO A 60 -1.99 -10.45 -25.52
C PRO A 60 -2.98 -10.29 -26.67
N VAL A 61 -2.44 -10.08 -27.88
CA VAL A 61 -3.25 -9.90 -29.10
C VAL A 61 -2.96 -10.95 -30.16
N LYS A 62 -1.82 -11.63 -30.07
CA LYS A 62 -1.42 -12.69 -31.01
C LYS A 62 -1.76 -14.09 -30.49
N TYR A 63 -1.67 -14.32 -29.19
CA TYR A 63 -1.89 -15.63 -28.59
C TYR A 63 -3.03 -15.56 -27.58
N THR A 64 -3.95 -16.52 -27.69
CA THR A 64 -4.99 -16.78 -26.70
C THR A 64 -4.40 -17.67 -25.60
N PRO A 65 -4.52 -17.32 -24.31
CA PRO A 65 -4.12 -18.18 -23.19
C PRO A 65 -4.79 -19.56 -23.27
N GLU A 66 -4.06 -20.61 -22.88
CA GLU A 66 -4.67 -21.94 -22.70
C GLU A 66 -5.66 -21.92 -21.50
N PRO A 67 -6.68 -22.81 -21.45
CA PRO A 67 -7.67 -22.83 -20.38
C PRO A 67 -7.07 -22.95 -18.96
N ASN A 68 -5.95 -23.66 -18.80
CA ASN A 68 -5.26 -23.80 -17.53
C ASN A 68 -4.18 -22.71 -17.28
N VAL A 69 -4.23 -21.58 -17.99
CA VAL A 69 -3.38 -20.41 -17.73
C VAL A 69 -4.20 -19.33 -17.04
N ILE A 70 -3.84 -19.03 -15.78
CA ILE A 70 -4.52 -18.02 -14.97
C ILE A 70 -3.77 -16.70 -15.07
N CYS A 71 -4.49 -15.61 -15.37
CA CYS A 71 -3.89 -14.27 -15.31
C CYS A 71 -3.80 -13.79 -13.88
N TRP A 72 -2.57 -13.60 -13.38
CA TRP A 72 -2.33 -12.94 -12.11
C TRP A 72 -2.12 -11.44 -12.34
N TYR A 73 -3.22 -10.70 -12.33
CA TYR A 73 -3.27 -9.29 -12.66
C TYR A 73 -2.76 -8.42 -11.52
N THR A 74 -1.73 -7.63 -11.78
CA THR A 74 -1.09 -6.83 -10.73
C THR A 74 -1.68 -5.42 -10.67
N LEU A 75 -2.32 -5.08 -9.54
CA LEU A 75 -3.13 -3.87 -9.41
C LEU A 75 -2.34 -2.56 -9.42
N TRP A 76 -1.00 -2.62 -9.37
CA TRP A 76 -0.15 -1.48 -9.05
C TRP A 76 0.88 -1.11 -10.11
N THR A 77 1.15 -1.98 -11.07
CA THR A 77 2.25 -1.71 -12.00
C THR A 77 1.73 -0.94 -13.23
N THR A 78 2.36 0.18 -13.56
CA THR A 78 2.29 0.89 -14.86
C THR A 78 0.94 1.40 -15.41
N THR A 79 -0.20 1.18 -14.73
CA THR A 79 -1.53 1.64 -15.22
C THR A 79 -1.89 3.08 -14.88
N GLY A 80 -1.17 3.71 -13.95
CA GLY A 80 -1.48 5.07 -13.49
C GLY A 80 -2.66 5.13 -12.52
N VAL A 81 -3.00 4.02 -11.86
CA VAL A 81 -4.08 3.99 -10.86
C VAL A 81 -3.79 4.97 -9.71
N ARG A 82 -4.85 5.64 -9.25
CA ARG A 82 -4.81 6.56 -8.12
C ARG A 82 -5.34 5.84 -6.88
N ALA A 83 -4.43 5.27 -6.10
CA ALA A 83 -4.78 4.38 -4.98
C ALA A 83 -5.55 5.05 -3.82
N ALA A 84 -5.60 6.38 -3.78
CA ALA A 84 -6.46 7.11 -2.84
C ALA A 84 -7.95 7.03 -3.19
N PHE A 85 -8.29 6.57 -4.39
CA PHE A 85 -9.66 6.43 -4.86
C PHE A 85 -9.91 4.97 -5.25
N PRO A 86 -11.16 4.49 -5.17
CA PRO A 86 -11.50 3.17 -5.67
C PRO A 86 -11.03 2.96 -7.11
N TYR A 87 -10.63 1.75 -7.46
CA TYR A 87 -10.22 1.35 -8.79
C TYR A 87 -11.31 1.68 -9.83
N SER A 88 -12.57 1.53 -9.45
CA SER A 88 -13.75 1.85 -10.27
C SER A 88 -14.06 3.34 -10.39
N ALA A 89 -13.36 4.22 -9.66
CA ALA A 89 -13.65 5.65 -9.64
C ALA A 89 -13.23 6.36 -10.94
N PRO A 90 -13.94 7.44 -11.35
CA PRO A 90 -13.56 8.27 -12.49
C PRO A 90 -12.16 8.84 -12.34
N GLY A 91 -11.32 8.72 -13.37
CA GLY A 91 -9.89 9.03 -13.42
C GLY A 91 -8.97 7.80 -13.31
N ASN A 92 -9.53 6.59 -13.16
CA ASN A 92 -8.80 5.32 -13.23
C ASN A 92 -9.14 4.50 -14.51
N GLU A 93 -9.79 5.11 -15.51
CA GLU A 93 -10.35 4.44 -16.70
C GLU A 93 -9.29 3.66 -17.49
N ARG A 94 -8.08 4.18 -17.53
CA ARG A 94 -6.96 3.53 -18.20
C ARG A 94 -6.58 2.21 -17.52
N ALA A 95 -6.56 2.19 -16.18
CA ALA A 95 -6.31 0.97 -15.42
C ALA A 95 -7.46 -0.02 -15.65
N GLN A 96 -8.70 0.45 -15.51
CA GLN A 96 -9.91 -0.34 -15.77
C GLN A 96 -9.89 -0.98 -17.16
N LYS A 97 -9.54 -0.22 -18.21
CA LYS A 97 -9.43 -0.75 -19.57
C LYS A 97 -8.42 -1.89 -19.66
N VAL A 98 -7.24 -1.74 -19.08
CA VAL A 98 -6.20 -2.78 -19.11
C VAL A 98 -6.66 -4.04 -18.38
N PHE A 99 -7.34 -3.89 -17.23
CA PHE A 99 -7.95 -5.02 -16.52
C PHE A 99 -9.02 -5.71 -17.38
N LEU A 100 -9.99 -4.96 -17.86
CA LEU A 100 -11.12 -5.48 -18.65
C LEU A 100 -10.68 -6.11 -19.96
N ASP A 101 -9.62 -5.61 -20.59
CA ASP A 101 -9.06 -6.23 -21.80
C ASP A 101 -8.40 -7.57 -21.50
N ASN A 102 -7.75 -7.73 -20.33
CA ASN A 102 -7.26 -9.04 -19.91
C ASN A 102 -8.45 -9.97 -19.58
N ALA A 103 -9.48 -9.48 -18.90
CA ALA A 103 -10.67 -10.26 -18.55
C ALA A 103 -11.46 -10.79 -19.77
N LYS A 104 -11.28 -10.19 -20.96
CA LYS A 104 -11.87 -10.71 -22.21
C LYS A 104 -11.10 -11.89 -22.81
N VAL A 105 -9.84 -12.07 -22.42
CA VAL A 105 -8.91 -12.99 -23.08
C VAL A 105 -8.53 -14.17 -22.20
N TYR A 106 -8.51 -13.99 -20.89
CA TYR A 106 -8.30 -15.07 -19.93
C TYR A 106 -9.62 -15.61 -19.40
N GLU A 107 -9.75 -16.93 -19.29
CA GLU A 107 -10.90 -17.58 -18.65
C GLU A 107 -10.88 -17.36 -17.14
N ASP A 108 -9.69 -17.43 -16.52
CA ASP A 108 -9.48 -17.23 -15.09
C ASP A 108 -8.52 -16.07 -14.78
N MET A 109 -8.93 -15.23 -13.83
CA MET A 109 -8.10 -14.14 -13.30
C MET A 109 -8.00 -14.16 -11.78
N MET A 110 -6.81 -13.82 -11.29
CA MET A 110 -6.54 -13.52 -9.90
C MET A 110 -5.91 -12.13 -9.76
N LEU A 111 -6.13 -11.49 -8.63
CA LEU A 111 -5.50 -10.21 -8.31
C LEU A 111 -4.21 -10.42 -7.54
N TYR A 112 -3.19 -9.66 -7.90
CA TYR A 112 -2.01 -9.41 -7.08
C TYR A 112 -2.03 -7.94 -6.65
N ALA A 113 -2.31 -7.71 -5.37
CA ALA A 113 -2.52 -6.39 -4.80
C ALA A 113 -1.43 -5.97 -3.82
N TYR A 114 -1.54 -4.73 -3.37
CA TYR A 114 -0.69 -4.10 -2.37
C TYR A 114 -1.56 -3.37 -1.34
N TYR A 115 -2.61 -4.05 -0.86
CA TYR A 115 -3.54 -3.52 0.13
C TYR A 115 -2.94 -3.43 1.53
N GLY A 116 -1.82 -4.14 1.75
CA GLY A 116 -0.80 -3.78 2.71
C GLY A 116 0.46 -3.26 2.05
N HIS A 117 0.77 -1.99 2.24
CA HIS A 117 1.83 -1.35 1.49
C HIS A 117 3.18 -1.46 2.20
N PHE A 118 4.11 -2.22 1.62
CA PHE A 118 5.47 -2.39 2.13
C PHE A 118 6.26 -1.06 2.15
N SER A 119 5.92 -0.09 1.31
CA SER A 119 6.61 1.20 1.24
C SER A 119 5.97 2.31 2.05
N VAL A 120 4.80 2.11 2.64
CA VAL A 120 4.19 3.12 3.54
C VAL A 120 4.65 2.77 4.95
N GLN A 121 5.32 3.72 5.59
CA GLN A 121 5.89 3.53 6.93
C GLN A 121 4.91 3.93 8.05
N THR A 122 3.78 4.52 7.69
CA THR A 122 2.80 5.06 8.64
C THR A 122 1.41 4.49 8.31
N TYR A 123 0.33 5.23 8.62
CA TYR A 123 -1.02 4.83 8.30
C TYR A 123 -1.24 4.77 6.79
N TYR A 124 -1.84 3.67 6.31
CA TYR A 124 -2.25 3.51 4.91
C TYR A 124 -3.77 3.30 4.83
N PRO A 125 -4.58 4.37 4.82
CA PRO A 125 -6.00 4.29 5.11
C PRO A 125 -6.85 4.06 3.86
N ILE A 126 -6.78 2.85 3.28
CA ILE A 126 -7.49 2.51 2.03
C ILE A 126 -8.58 1.44 2.19
N ALA A 127 -8.99 1.11 3.41
CA ALA A 127 -10.00 0.10 3.69
C ALA A 127 -11.33 0.33 2.95
N GLU A 128 -11.78 1.57 2.87
CA GLU A 128 -13.02 1.92 2.15
C GLU A 128 -12.87 1.72 0.63
N GLN A 129 -11.69 1.97 0.07
CA GLN A 129 -11.38 1.69 -1.33
C GLN A 129 -11.39 0.20 -1.60
N ILE A 130 -10.74 -0.61 -0.74
CA ILE A 130 -10.74 -2.08 -0.82
C ILE A 130 -12.18 -2.61 -0.82
N ALA A 131 -13.04 -2.04 0.03
CA ALA A 131 -14.44 -2.41 0.15
C ALA A 131 -15.27 -2.15 -1.13
N VAL A 132 -14.87 -1.18 -1.95
CA VAL A 132 -15.50 -0.92 -3.25
C VAL A 132 -14.85 -1.73 -4.37
N ASP A 133 -13.55 -1.94 -4.28
CA ASP A 133 -12.73 -2.56 -5.31
C ASP A 133 -13.01 -4.06 -5.46
N LEU A 134 -13.02 -4.81 -4.35
CA LEU A 134 -13.15 -6.27 -4.41
C LEU A 134 -14.44 -6.74 -5.11
N PRO A 135 -15.64 -6.18 -4.82
CA PRO A 135 -16.85 -6.52 -5.55
C PRO A 135 -16.77 -6.11 -7.03
N TRP A 136 -16.10 -5.01 -7.36
CA TRP A 136 -15.93 -4.58 -8.74
C TRP A 136 -15.07 -5.57 -9.52
N PHE A 137 -13.94 -6.00 -8.97
CA PHE A 137 -13.09 -6.98 -9.63
C PHE A 137 -13.77 -8.34 -9.79
N ASN A 138 -14.48 -8.80 -8.76
CA ASN A 138 -15.19 -10.08 -8.82
C ASN A 138 -16.24 -10.10 -9.93
N ARG A 139 -17.05 -9.04 -10.04
CA ARG A 139 -18.04 -8.91 -11.13
C ARG A 139 -17.43 -8.81 -12.53
N ASN A 140 -16.14 -8.49 -12.64
CA ASN A 140 -15.42 -8.35 -13.91
C ASN A 140 -14.42 -9.49 -14.17
N GLY A 141 -14.57 -10.64 -13.51
CA GLY A 141 -13.85 -11.87 -13.87
C GLY A 141 -12.69 -12.25 -12.95
N ALA A 142 -12.42 -11.51 -11.87
CA ALA A 142 -11.42 -11.94 -10.88
C ALA A 142 -12.03 -12.92 -9.84
N GLY A 143 -11.56 -14.16 -9.84
CA GLY A 143 -12.01 -15.21 -8.92
C GLY A 143 -11.19 -15.34 -7.64
N GLY A 144 -9.99 -14.74 -7.59
CA GLY A 144 -9.10 -14.88 -6.45
C GLY A 144 -8.23 -13.66 -6.19
N PHE A 145 -7.60 -13.63 -5.02
CA PHE A 145 -6.84 -12.50 -4.56
C PHE A 145 -5.62 -12.93 -3.77
N TYR A 146 -4.52 -12.21 -3.98
CA TYR A 146 -3.31 -12.22 -3.17
C TYR A 146 -2.86 -10.78 -2.96
N SER A 147 -2.45 -10.41 -1.75
CA SER A 147 -1.75 -9.14 -1.53
C SER A 147 -0.35 -9.40 -1.06
N GLU A 148 0.62 -8.78 -1.72
CA GLU A 148 1.90 -8.54 -1.08
C GLU A 148 1.64 -7.60 0.09
N THR A 149 2.00 -8.02 1.30
CA THR A 149 1.70 -7.30 2.54
C THR A 149 2.76 -7.60 3.57
N HIS A 150 3.07 -6.59 4.37
CA HIS A 150 3.96 -6.69 5.52
C HIS A 150 3.11 -6.57 6.79
N ALA A 151 3.56 -7.15 7.91
CA ALA A 151 2.83 -7.20 9.17
C ALA A 151 2.70 -5.85 9.90
N HIS A 152 2.26 -4.79 9.20
CA HIS A 152 1.97 -3.47 9.73
C HIS A 152 0.56 -3.43 10.36
N TRP A 153 0.27 -4.35 11.27
CA TRP A 153 -1.06 -4.52 11.87
C TRP A 153 -1.56 -3.25 12.57
N ILE A 154 -0.66 -2.49 13.17
CA ILE A 154 -1.02 -1.25 13.86
C ILE A 154 -1.53 -0.17 12.89
N THR A 155 -0.82 0.06 11.79
CA THR A 155 -1.08 1.21 10.90
C THR A 155 -1.89 0.85 9.65
N GLN A 156 -2.08 -0.44 9.39
CA GLN A 156 -2.77 -0.95 8.19
C GLN A 156 -3.76 -2.09 8.52
N GLY A 157 -4.00 -2.37 9.80
CA GLY A 157 -4.84 -3.49 10.24
C GLY A 157 -6.26 -3.48 9.69
N LEU A 158 -6.88 -2.30 9.56
CA LEU A 158 -8.20 -2.17 8.97
C LEU A 158 -8.22 -2.59 7.49
N ASN A 159 -7.15 -2.31 6.72
CA ASN A 159 -7.03 -2.80 5.34
C ASN A 159 -7.00 -4.33 5.30
N PHE A 160 -6.17 -4.94 6.17
CA PHE A 160 -6.04 -6.39 6.24
C PHE A 160 -7.37 -7.03 6.60
N TYR A 161 -8.02 -6.51 7.64
CA TYR A 161 -9.33 -6.98 8.06
C TYR A 161 -10.35 -6.91 6.92
N THR A 162 -10.43 -5.77 6.22
CA THR A 162 -11.33 -5.58 5.07
C THR A 162 -11.06 -6.60 3.98
N MET A 163 -9.80 -6.68 3.55
CA MET A 163 -9.34 -7.54 2.49
C MET A 163 -9.66 -9.01 2.79
N TYR A 164 -9.30 -9.50 3.99
CA TYR A 164 -9.52 -10.90 4.35
C TYR A 164 -11.02 -11.23 4.52
N ARG A 165 -11.80 -10.36 5.16
CA ARG A 165 -13.24 -10.58 5.33
C ARG A 165 -13.97 -10.63 3.99
N MET A 166 -13.67 -9.71 3.09
CA MET A 166 -14.32 -9.64 1.78
C MET A 166 -13.78 -10.64 0.76
N SER A 167 -12.58 -11.17 0.97
CA SER A 167 -12.06 -12.29 0.16
C SER A 167 -12.82 -13.60 0.44
N TRP A 168 -13.47 -13.72 1.61
CA TRP A 168 -14.37 -14.83 1.91
C TRP A 168 -15.77 -14.61 1.31
N ASP A 169 -16.30 -13.38 1.43
CA ASP A 169 -17.59 -13.00 0.85
C ASP A 169 -17.56 -11.54 0.37
N VAL A 170 -17.55 -11.35 -0.94
CA VAL A 170 -17.55 -10.01 -1.57
C VAL A 170 -18.86 -9.25 -1.37
N ASN A 171 -19.94 -9.91 -0.95
CA ASN A 171 -21.23 -9.27 -0.64
C ASN A 171 -21.37 -8.85 0.83
N THR A 172 -20.28 -8.96 1.62
CA THR A 172 -20.24 -8.52 3.01
C THR A 172 -20.80 -7.10 3.17
N ASP A 173 -21.68 -6.89 4.16
CA ASP A 173 -22.09 -5.55 4.58
C ASP A 173 -20.88 -4.82 5.20
N THR A 174 -20.29 -3.95 4.40
CA THR A 174 -19.04 -3.27 4.75
C THR A 174 -19.22 -2.26 5.87
N GLN A 175 -20.39 -1.62 6.00
CA GLN A 175 -20.65 -0.69 7.09
C GLN A 175 -20.79 -1.44 8.41
N ALA A 176 -21.59 -2.51 8.44
CA ALA A 176 -21.72 -3.35 9.63
C ALA A 176 -20.37 -3.99 10.01
N MET A 177 -19.56 -4.39 9.02
CA MET A 177 -18.21 -4.92 9.23
C MET A 177 -17.27 -3.88 9.87
N PHE A 178 -17.26 -2.64 9.38
CA PHE A 178 -16.44 -1.57 9.95
C PHE A 178 -16.90 -1.18 11.35
N ASP A 179 -18.21 -1.04 11.56
CA ASP A 179 -18.76 -0.75 12.89
C ASP A 179 -18.43 -1.87 13.88
N GLY A 180 -18.48 -3.12 13.43
CA GLY A 180 -18.03 -4.28 14.19
C GLY A 180 -16.54 -4.21 14.55
N TYR A 181 -15.66 -3.89 13.60
CA TYR A 181 -14.23 -3.74 13.84
C TYR A 181 -13.94 -2.75 14.97
N TYR A 182 -14.52 -1.55 14.90
CA TYR A 182 -14.27 -0.53 15.92
C TYR A 182 -14.89 -0.88 17.27
N ARG A 183 -16.12 -1.41 17.27
CA ARG A 183 -16.81 -1.85 18.49
C ARG A 183 -16.02 -2.96 19.19
N ASP A 184 -15.64 -3.98 18.45
CA ASP A 184 -15.05 -5.20 19.02
C ASP A 184 -13.61 -4.97 19.49
N LEU A 185 -12.86 -4.07 18.86
CA LEU A 185 -11.51 -3.67 19.30
C LEU A 185 -11.53 -2.62 20.42
N PHE A 186 -12.35 -1.58 20.27
CA PHE A 186 -12.21 -0.35 21.05
C PHE A 186 -13.39 -0.06 21.99
N GLY A 187 -14.45 -0.88 21.98
CA GLY A 187 -15.57 -0.79 22.92
C GLY A 187 -16.13 0.64 23.05
N PRO A 188 -16.12 1.25 24.25
CA PRO A 188 -16.60 2.62 24.45
C PRO A 188 -15.91 3.68 23.57
N ALA A 189 -14.67 3.43 23.15
CA ALA A 189 -13.89 4.34 22.31
C ALA A 189 -14.11 4.14 20.80
N ALA A 190 -14.97 3.20 20.38
CA ALA A 190 -15.18 2.82 18.98
C ALA A 190 -15.43 4.02 18.05
N ALA A 191 -16.40 4.88 18.40
CA ALA A 191 -16.73 6.05 17.59
C ALA A 191 -15.55 7.04 17.47
N THR A 192 -14.74 7.18 18.52
CA THR A 192 -13.56 8.05 18.51
C THR A 192 -12.44 7.47 17.67
N MET A 193 -12.22 6.15 17.75
CA MET A 193 -11.22 5.48 16.92
C MET A 193 -11.59 5.47 15.44
N ARG A 194 -12.89 5.37 15.09
CA ARG A 194 -13.36 5.58 13.71
C ARG A 194 -13.06 6.98 13.19
N ARG A 195 -13.23 8.01 14.04
CA ARG A 195 -12.83 9.39 13.69
C ARG A 195 -11.32 9.54 13.58
N PHE A 196 -10.55 8.86 14.42
CA PHE A 196 -9.09 8.86 14.37
C PHE A 196 -8.57 8.30 13.03
N ASP A 197 -9.06 7.15 12.58
CA ASP A 197 -8.69 6.59 11.27
C ASP A 197 -9.14 7.51 10.12
N GLY A 198 -10.31 8.14 10.28
CA GLY A 198 -10.82 9.15 9.36
C GLY A 198 -9.87 10.34 9.16
N VAL A 199 -9.12 10.77 10.19
CA VAL A 199 -8.16 11.87 10.07
C VAL A 199 -7.05 11.54 9.06
N PHE A 200 -6.51 10.31 9.11
CA PHE A 200 -5.49 9.89 8.15
C PHE A 200 -6.08 9.69 6.76
N ARG A 201 -7.27 9.07 6.65
CA ARG A 201 -7.97 8.91 5.38
C ARG A 201 -8.19 10.25 4.68
N ASP A 202 -8.75 11.22 5.39
CA ASP A 202 -9.11 12.52 4.82
C ASP A 202 -7.84 13.28 4.40
N ALA A 203 -6.77 13.21 5.20
CA ALA A 203 -5.46 13.78 4.84
C ALA A 203 -4.84 13.10 3.60
N PHE A 204 -4.96 11.78 3.49
CA PHE A 204 -4.44 11.00 2.37
C PHE A 204 -5.18 11.34 1.07
N VAL A 205 -6.52 11.35 1.09
CA VAL A 205 -7.36 11.61 -0.09
C VAL A 205 -7.30 13.06 -0.54
N SER A 206 -7.20 14.01 0.41
CA SER A 206 -7.19 15.44 0.11
C SER A 206 -5.83 15.96 -0.37
N HIS A 207 -4.77 15.15 -0.25
CA HIS A 207 -3.44 15.57 -0.66
C HIS A 207 -3.40 15.82 -2.19
N PRO A 208 -2.80 16.91 -2.70
CA PRO A 208 -2.82 17.23 -4.13
C PRO A 208 -2.29 16.10 -5.02
N LYS A 209 -1.23 15.42 -4.56
CA LYS A 209 -0.63 14.28 -5.27
C LYS A 209 -1.51 13.02 -5.31
N ALA A 210 -2.56 12.91 -4.49
CA ALA A 210 -3.46 11.77 -4.46
C ALA A 210 -4.17 11.55 -5.81
N ARG A 211 -4.38 12.64 -6.57
CA ARG A 211 -5.02 12.61 -7.89
C ARG A 211 -4.07 12.32 -9.05
N GLU A 212 -2.77 12.35 -8.81
CA GLU A 212 -1.75 12.29 -9.87
C GLU A 212 -0.80 11.10 -9.69
N LYS A 213 -0.67 10.62 -8.45
CA LYS A 213 0.33 9.63 -8.10
C LYS A 213 -0.32 8.42 -7.48
N LEU A 214 0.27 7.28 -7.84
CA LEU A 214 0.06 6.01 -7.16
C LEU A 214 0.43 6.09 -5.67
N TYR A 215 1.43 6.93 -5.34
CA TYR A 215 1.92 7.12 -3.98
C TYR A 215 1.77 8.58 -3.55
N VAL A 216 0.99 8.81 -2.49
CA VAL A 216 1.07 10.03 -1.69
C VAL A 216 2.17 9.81 -0.66
N PRO A 217 3.23 10.63 -0.63
CA PRO A 217 4.19 10.58 0.46
C PRO A 217 3.48 10.83 1.78
N ASP A 218 3.36 9.78 2.59
CA ASP A 218 2.79 9.83 3.93
C ASP A 218 3.40 10.94 4.80
N THR A 219 4.72 11.14 4.68
CA THR A 219 5.45 12.23 5.33
C THR A 219 5.04 13.64 4.87
N GLU A 220 4.36 13.77 3.72
CA GLU A 220 3.78 15.02 3.22
C GLU A 220 2.29 15.15 3.59
N ALA A 221 1.52 14.05 3.53
CA ALA A 221 0.09 14.06 3.88
C ALA A 221 -0.16 14.28 5.38
N TYR A 222 0.65 13.70 6.25
CA TYR A 222 0.46 13.74 7.70
C TYR A 222 1.22 14.92 8.30
N THR A 223 0.67 16.11 8.08
CA THR A 223 1.18 17.39 8.61
C THR A 223 0.99 17.50 10.13
N GLU A 224 1.68 18.44 10.77
CA GLU A 224 1.55 18.67 12.22
C GLU A 224 0.10 18.90 12.69
N PRO A 225 -0.76 19.68 11.98
CA PRO A 225 -2.18 19.78 12.35
C PRO A 225 -2.92 18.44 12.31
N VAL A 226 -2.64 17.59 11.33
CA VAL A 226 -3.23 16.24 11.19
C VAL A 226 -2.80 15.36 12.36
N LEU A 227 -1.49 15.30 12.64
CA LEU A 227 -0.93 14.51 13.73
C LEU A 227 -1.45 14.97 15.10
N ARG A 228 -1.50 16.28 15.33
CA ARG A 228 -2.07 16.85 16.58
C ARG A 228 -3.53 16.46 16.74
N ARG A 229 -4.34 16.51 15.68
CA ARG A 229 -5.74 16.11 15.72
C ARG A 229 -5.88 14.61 16.02
N ALA A 230 -5.06 13.77 15.39
CA ALA A 230 -5.01 12.34 15.64
C ALA A 230 -4.66 12.05 17.12
N ARG A 231 -3.63 12.70 17.67
CA ARG A 231 -3.22 12.57 19.07
C ARG A 231 -4.32 12.99 20.06
N MET A 232 -5.02 14.08 19.78
CA MET A 232 -6.16 14.51 20.60
C MET A 232 -7.25 13.43 20.64
N LEU A 233 -7.66 12.92 19.48
CA LEU A 233 -8.67 11.85 19.39
C LEU A 233 -8.20 10.58 20.11
N PHE A 234 -6.92 10.22 19.99
CA PHE A 234 -6.37 9.05 20.65
C PHE A 234 -6.37 9.19 22.18
N ASN A 235 -6.04 10.38 22.69
CA ASN A 235 -6.13 10.67 24.12
C ASN A 235 -7.59 10.65 24.61
N ASP A 236 -8.54 11.10 23.80
CA ASP A 236 -9.98 11.02 24.10
C ASP A 236 -10.46 9.57 24.16
N ALA A 237 -10.01 8.73 23.22
CA ALA A 237 -10.29 7.30 23.20
C ALA A 237 -9.81 6.60 24.49
N LYS A 238 -8.58 6.90 24.95
CA LYS A 238 -8.07 6.37 26.22
C LYS A 238 -8.92 6.78 27.43
N ARG A 239 -9.42 8.03 27.45
CA ARG A 239 -10.31 8.48 28.53
C ARG A 239 -11.68 7.79 28.49
N GLN A 240 -12.23 7.57 27.30
CA GLN A 240 -13.50 6.85 27.11
C GLN A 240 -13.41 5.37 27.50
N ALA A 241 -12.23 4.78 27.33
CA ALA A 241 -11.95 3.39 27.70
C ALA A 241 -11.57 3.19 29.18
N ALA A 242 -11.66 4.23 30.03
CA ALA A 242 -11.34 4.11 31.44
C ALA A 242 -12.20 3.01 32.11
N GLY A 243 -11.55 2.09 32.83
CA GLY A 243 -12.20 0.92 33.43
C GLY A 243 -12.43 -0.26 32.48
N HIS A 244 -11.95 -0.19 31.23
CA HIS A 244 -11.99 -1.29 30.27
C HIS A 244 -10.58 -1.78 29.93
N ASP A 245 -9.98 -2.59 30.78
CA ASP A 245 -8.56 -2.98 30.73
C ASP A 245 -8.13 -3.55 29.36
N VAL A 246 -8.90 -4.48 28.79
CA VAL A 246 -8.60 -5.07 27.46
C VAL A 246 -8.63 -4.02 26.35
N VAL A 247 -9.54 -3.04 26.43
CA VAL A 247 -9.59 -1.94 25.46
C VAL A 247 -8.38 -1.02 25.63
N LEU A 248 -7.98 -0.74 26.87
CA LEU A 248 -6.79 0.07 27.16
C LEU A 248 -5.50 -0.60 26.68
N GLU A 249 -5.36 -1.92 26.84
CA GLU A 249 -4.24 -2.69 26.30
C GLU A 249 -4.18 -2.60 24.76
N ARG A 250 -5.31 -2.72 24.09
CA ARG A 250 -5.39 -2.55 22.64
C ARG A 250 -5.04 -1.12 22.24
N LEU A 251 -5.57 -0.10 22.92
CA LEU A 251 -5.21 1.28 22.66
C LEU A 251 -3.71 1.52 22.87
N ALA A 252 -3.08 0.93 23.89
CA ALA A 252 -1.63 0.99 24.08
C ALA A 252 -0.85 0.31 22.94
N TYR A 253 -1.39 -0.77 22.36
CA TYR A 253 -0.86 -1.39 21.14
C TYR A 253 -0.92 -0.42 19.94
N PHE A 254 -2.08 0.21 19.71
CA PHE A 254 -2.26 1.13 18.60
C PHE A 254 -1.51 2.46 18.77
N GLU A 255 -1.30 2.91 20.01
CA GLU A 255 -0.59 4.16 20.32
C GLU A 255 0.84 4.15 19.79
N ARG A 256 1.51 2.99 19.80
CA ARG A 256 2.89 2.86 19.31
C ARG A 256 3.01 3.15 17.82
N GLY A 257 2.02 2.77 17.02
CA GLY A 257 2.00 3.13 15.60
C GLY A 257 1.77 4.62 15.37
N LEU A 258 1.00 5.29 16.24
CA LEU A 258 0.86 6.74 16.22
C LEU A 258 2.18 7.44 16.61
N GLU A 259 2.87 6.96 17.64
CA GLU A 259 4.19 7.48 18.06
C GLU A 259 5.23 7.35 16.94
N VAL A 260 5.35 6.16 16.34
CA VAL A 260 6.23 5.94 15.18
C VAL A 260 5.86 6.88 14.03
N THR A 261 4.57 7.04 13.74
CA THR A 261 4.08 7.94 12.68
C THR A 261 4.45 9.39 12.96
N GLU A 262 4.26 9.88 14.19
CA GLU A 262 4.58 11.24 14.57
C GLU A 262 6.08 11.53 14.44
N ILE A 263 6.93 10.66 14.99
CA ILE A 263 8.39 10.84 14.95
C ILE A 263 8.88 10.76 13.49
N TRP A 264 8.40 9.78 12.73
CA TRP A 264 8.77 9.58 11.32
C TRP A 264 8.40 10.78 10.45
N CYS A 265 7.16 11.26 10.55
CA CYS A 265 6.70 12.40 9.77
C CYS A 265 7.43 13.69 10.15
N ARG A 266 7.61 13.95 11.46
CA ARG A 266 8.37 15.11 11.94
C ARG A 266 9.82 15.09 11.45
N ALA A 267 10.51 13.96 11.56
CA ALA A 267 11.90 13.84 11.12
C ALA A 267 12.08 14.19 9.63
N TRP A 268 11.18 13.70 8.77
CA TRP A 268 11.20 14.05 7.35
C TRP A 268 10.79 15.49 7.05
N GLN A 269 9.83 16.05 7.80
CA GLN A 269 9.43 17.46 7.68
C GLN A 269 10.58 18.38 8.09
N ASP A 270 11.26 18.07 9.19
CA ASP A 270 12.44 18.79 9.68
C ASP A 270 13.58 18.74 8.68
N LEU A 271 13.86 17.57 8.10
CA LEU A 271 14.90 17.44 7.09
C LEU A 271 14.58 18.29 5.85
N ARG A 272 13.31 18.33 5.41
CA ARG A 272 12.89 19.21 4.31
C ARG A 272 12.99 20.68 4.68
N GLY A 273 12.53 21.06 5.87
CA GLY A 273 12.59 22.42 6.37
C GLY A 273 14.03 22.91 6.53
N ALA A 274 14.93 22.06 7.01
CA ALA A 274 16.37 22.35 7.11
C ALA A 274 16.97 22.65 5.74
N ARG A 275 16.67 21.84 4.72
CA ARG A 275 17.14 22.07 3.34
C ARG A 275 16.62 23.38 2.74
N GLN A 276 15.40 23.77 3.09
CA GLN A 276 14.78 24.99 2.57
C GLN A 276 15.28 26.26 3.28
N SER A 277 15.59 26.15 4.57
CA SER A 277 15.91 27.31 5.44
C SER A 277 17.38 27.45 5.79
N GLY A 278 18.22 26.44 5.52
CA GLY A 278 19.58 26.36 6.06
C GLY A 278 19.64 26.13 7.57
N SER A 279 18.54 25.69 8.20
CA SER A 279 18.48 25.52 9.66
C SER A 279 19.19 24.26 10.12
N LEU A 280 20.37 24.43 10.71
CA LEU A 280 21.13 23.39 11.39
C LEU A 280 20.36 22.73 12.55
N VAL A 281 19.55 23.52 13.28
CA VAL A 281 18.71 23.00 14.37
C VAL A 281 17.70 21.98 13.85
N LEU A 282 17.04 22.27 12.71
CA LEU A 282 16.12 21.33 12.08
C LEU A 282 16.84 20.09 11.55
N ALA A 283 18.03 20.24 10.96
CA ALA A 283 18.82 19.10 10.47
C ALA A 283 19.20 18.14 11.62
N ARG A 284 19.66 18.69 12.75
CA ARG A 284 19.98 17.92 13.96
C ARG A 284 18.74 17.26 14.57
N ARG A 285 17.59 17.96 14.61
CA ARG A 285 16.33 17.40 15.09
C ARG A 285 15.85 16.23 14.22
N ALA A 286 15.95 16.36 12.90
CA ALA A 286 15.64 15.27 11.96
C ALA A 286 16.48 14.02 12.24
N LYS A 287 17.79 14.18 12.43
CA LYS A 287 18.71 13.08 12.78
C LYS A 287 18.30 12.37 14.06
N VAL A 288 17.96 13.13 15.11
CA VAL A 288 17.47 12.58 16.38
C VAL A 288 16.18 11.78 16.16
N GLY A 289 15.22 12.33 15.40
CA GLY A 289 13.97 11.64 15.09
C GLY A 289 14.19 10.30 14.39
N PHE A 290 15.07 10.23 13.37
CA PHE A 290 15.38 8.96 12.71
C PHE A 290 16.01 7.92 13.67
N ARG A 291 16.83 8.36 14.63
CA ARG A 291 17.39 7.45 15.66
C ARG A 291 16.33 6.94 16.64
N GLN A 292 15.33 7.76 16.96
CA GLN A 292 14.25 7.39 17.87
C GLN A 292 13.29 6.35 17.26
N VAL A 293 13.08 6.38 15.95
CA VAL A 293 12.20 5.42 15.26
C VAL A 293 12.75 3.99 15.28
N ASP A 294 14.08 3.82 15.17
CA ASP A 294 14.72 2.50 15.05
C ASP A 294 14.34 1.49 16.17
N PRO A 295 14.53 1.79 17.46
CA PRO A 295 14.18 0.86 18.53
C PRO A 295 12.67 0.57 18.60
N LEU A 296 11.82 1.54 18.30
CA LEU A 296 10.37 1.36 18.27
C LEU A 296 9.95 0.38 17.18
N VAL A 297 10.54 0.52 15.99
CA VAL A 297 10.22 -0.35 14.86
C VAL A 297 10.71 -1.78 15.11
N LYS A 298 11.87 -1.95 15.75
CA LYS A 298 12.40 -3.26 16.14
C LYS A 298 11.48 -3.98 17.12
N ALA A 299 11.00 -3.27 18.14
CA ALA A 299 10.15 -3.84 19.18
C ALA A 299 8.83 -4.38 18.63
N GLU A 300 8.23 -3.71 17.64
CA GLU A 300 6.93 -4.10 17.08
C GLU A 300 7.00 -5.23 16.03
N GLY A 301 8.20 -5.70 15.68
CA GLY A 301 8.35 -6.72 14.63
C GLY A 301 7.83 -6.25 13.26
N PHE A 302 7.75 -4.93 13.03
CA PHE A 302 7.52 -4.40 11.69
C PHE A 302 8.59 -4.95 10.76
N ALA A 303 8.30 -5.02 9.44
CA ALA A 303 9.21 -5.56 8.43
C ALA A 303 10.59 -4.84 8.42
N TYR A 304 11.47 -5.27 9.33
CA TYR A 304 12.55 -4.46 9.87
C TYR A 304 13.58 -4.13 8.81
N GLY A 305 13.92 -5.08 7.93
CA GLY A 305 14.91 -4.86 6.89
C GLY A 305 14.58 -3.73 5.91
N ARG A 306 13.29 -3.38 5.70
CA ARG A 306 12.93 -2.22 4.86
C ARG A 306 12.94 -0.92 5.65
N TRP A 307 12.45 -0.94 6.88
CA TRP A 307 12.54 0.19 7.79
C TRP A 307 13.99 0.62 8.04
N GLU A 308 14.87 -0.34 8.32
CA GLU A 308 16.30 -0.12 8.51
C GLU A 308 16.92 0.63 7.32
N ARG A 309 16.56 0.24 6.08
CA ARG A 309 17.01 0.96 4.87
C ARG A 309 16.48 2.39 4.81
N GLN A 310 15.22 2.62 5.16
CA GLN A 310 14.63 3.98 5.12
C GLN A 310 15.17 4.88 6.24
N ILE A 311 15.33 4.34 7.46
CA ILE A 311 15.97 5.02 8.58
C ILE A 311 17.41 5.37 8.23
N GLY A 312 18.19 4.40 7.73
CA GLY A 312 19.57 4.63 7.31
C GLY A 312 19.68 5.68 6.20
N LYS A 313 18.71 5.72 5.27
CA LYS A 313 18.62 6.79 4.25
C LYS A 313 18.33 8.15 4.88
N GLY A 314 17.43 8.23 5.86
CA GLY A 314 17.14 9.45 6.61
C GLY A 314 18.37 9.97 7.35
N LEU A 315 19.05 9.09 8.10
CA LEU A 315 20.27 9.40 8.84
C LEU A 315 21.37 9.95 7.94
N ARG A 316 21.72 9.22 6.86
CA ARG A 316 22.75 9.68 5.90
C ARG A 316 22.43 11.05 5.30
N ARG A 317 21.16 11.31 4.99
CA ARG A 317 20.73 12.61 4.44
C ARG A 317 20.79 13.74 5.46
N ALA A 318 20.51 13.44 6.72
CA ALA A 318 20.63 14.41 7.80
C ALA A 318 22.10 14.70 8.12
N ASP A 319 22.96 13.67 8.17
CA ASP A 319 24.40 13.81 8.36
C ASP A 319 25.03 14.69 7.27
N GLN A 320 24.78 14.35 6.01
CA GLN A 320 25.27 15.13 4.87
C GLN A 320 24.86 16.61 4.97
N LEU A 321 23.60 16.88 5.31
CA LEU A 321 23.12 18.26 5.43
C LEU A 321 23.71 19.00 6.63
N ILE A 322 23.97 18.31 7.74
CA ILE A 322 24.63 18.90 8.90
C ILE A 322 26.07 19.30 8.52
N ASP A 323 26.81 18.40 7.86
CA ASP A 323 28.18 18.68 7.41
C ASP A 323 28.22 19.87 6.42
N GLU A 324 27.23 19.97 5.53
CA GLU A 324 27.08 21.09 4.59
C GLU A 324 26.73 22.44 5.27
N LEU A 325 26.09 22.43 6.45
CA LEU A 325 25.66 23.64 7.16
C LEU A 325 26.60 24.06 8.30
N ASP A 326 27.38 23.12 8.85
CA ASP A 326 28.39 23.37 9.90
C ASP A 326 29.75 23.81 9.31
N GLY A 327 30.02 23.52 8.03
CA GLY A 327 31.25 23.88 7.31
C GLY A 327 31.22 25.24 6.63
#